data_AF-A0AAV5VTJ0-F1
#
_entry.id   AF-A0AAV5VTJ0-F1
#
_cell.length_a   1.000
_cell.length_b   1.000
_cell.length_c   1.000
_cell.angle_alpha   90.00
_cell.angle_beta   90.00
_cell.angle_gamma   90.00
#
_symmetry.space_group_name_H-M   'P 1'
#
loop_
_entity.id
_entity.type
_entity.pdbx_description
1 polymer ?
#
loop_
_entity_poly.entity_id
_entity_poly.type
_entity_poly.pdbx_seq_one_letter_code
_entity_poly.pdbx_strand_id
1 'polypeptide(L)'
;LSDHQLRIICLVITCISLPLNTFCLYLIIAARKIYAPDIFKVTILLQILYMIENVYFTVMFLPFYYGSYGGGYCIGFVCNTKLIPHYALSVIMMSNLSGLFIVLLFFRHQHLMSSPSKLLLGNLASK
;
A
#
# COMPACT_ATOMS: atom_id res chain seq x y z
N LEU A 1 -15.81 -11.95 20.31
CA LEU A 1 -15.73 -12.15 18.85
C LEU A 1 -14.88 -13.40 18.62
N SER A 2 -15.40 -14.44 17.96
CA SER A 2 -14.62 -15.66 17.74
C SER A 2 -13.70 -15.53 16.53
N ASP A 3 -12.61 -16.32 16.49
CA ASP A 3 -11.68 -16.36 15.36
C ASP A 3 -12.36 -16.67 14.03
N HIS A 4 -13.42 -17.49 14.07
CA HIS A 4 -14.20 -17.81 12.88
C HIS A 4 -14.98 -16.61 12.37
N GLN A 5 -15.55 -15.79 13.26
CA GLN A 5 -16.24 -14.56 12.88
C GLN A 5 -15.24 -13.56 12.26
N LEU A 6 -14.05 -13.44 12.85
CA LEU A 6 -12.99 -12.57 12.33
C LEU A 6 -12.53 -12.97 10.93
N ARG A 7 -12.31 -14.27 10.69
CA ARG A 7 -11.97 -14.77 9.35
C ARG A 7 -13.05 -14.45 8.31
N ILE A 8 -14.32 -14.64 8.66
CA ILE A 8 -15.44 -14.33 7.74
C ILE A 8 -15.44 -12.84 7.40
N ILE A 9 -15.32 -11.97 8.41
CA ILE A 9 -15.30 -10.51 8.20
C ILE A 9 -14.16 -10.12 7.26
N CYS A 10 -12.95 -10.61 7.50
CA CYS A 10 -11.79 -10.29 6.66
C CYS A 10 -11.91 -10.85 5.24
N LEU A 11 -12.47 -12.05 5.07
CA LEU A 11 -12.77 -12.61 3.74
C LEU A 11 -13.77 -11.73 2.99
N VAL A 12 -14.86 -11.30 3.63
CA VAL A 12 -15.85 -10.41 3.01
C VAL A 12 -15.21 -9.08 2.61
N ILE A 13 -14.41 -8.47 3.48
CA ILE A 13 -13.65 -7.25 3.18
C ILE A 13 -12.78 -7.46 1.95
N THR A 14 -12.06 -8.58 1.86
CA THR A 14 -11.21 -8.92 0.71
C THR A 14 -12.00 -9.08 -0.58
N CYS A 15 -13.12 -9.81 -0.52
CA CYS A 15 -13.97 -10.05 -1.67
C CYS A 15 -14.57 -8.77 -2.25
N ILE A 16 -14.76 -7.74 -1.42
CA ILE A 16 -15.23 -6.42 -1.87
C ILE A 16 -14.05 -5.54 -2.30
N SER A 17 -12.96 -5.54 -1.54
CA SER A 17 -11.82 -4.64 -1.76
C SER A 17 -11.03 -5.01 -3.02
N LEU A 18 -10.84 -6.30 -3.32
CA LEU A 18 -10.06 -6.74 -4.46
C LEU A 18 -10.66 -6.31 -5.81
N PRO A 19 -11.97 -6.55 -6.10
CA PRO A 19 -12.59 -6.08 -7.33
C PRO A 19 -12.50 -4.56 -7.49
N LEU A 20 -12.76 -3.81 -6.41
CA LEU A 20 -12.67 -2.34 -6.43
C LEU A 20 -11.25 -1.86 -6.73
N ASN A 21 -10.24 -2.42 -6.05
CA ASN A 21 -8.84 -2.05 -6.31
C ASN A 21 -8.35 -2.47 -7.69
N THR A 22 -8.86 -3.58 -8.23
CA THR A 22 -8.59 -4.02 -9.60
C THR A 22 -9.22 -3.05 -10.60
N PHE A 23 -10.44 -2.60 -10.34
CA PHE A 23 -11.10 -1.59 -11.16
C PHE A 23 -10.37 -0.24 -11.10
N CYS A 24 -9.89 0.18 -9.93
CA CYS A 24 -9.03 1.36 -9.79
C CYS A 24 -7.74 1.22 -10.60
N LEU A 25 -7.07 0.07 -10.55
CA LEU A 25 -5.89 -0.20 -11.35
C LEU A 25 -6.18 -0.09 -12.85
N TYR A 26 -7.32 -0.66 -13.29
CA TYR A 26 -7.79 -0.52 -14.67
C TYR A 26 -7.98 0.94 -15.08
N LEU A 27 -8.63 1.75 -14.24
CA LEU A 27 -8.83 3.18 -14.51
C LEU A 27 -7.51 3.95 -14.57
N ILE A 28 -6.55 3.65 -13.69
CA ILE A 28 -5.22 4.27 -13.72
C ILE A 28 -4.54 3.97 -15.05
N ILE A 29 -4.56 2.70 -15.49
CA ILE A 29 -3.98 2.29 -16.78
C ILE A 29 -4.68 2.99 -17.95
N ALA A 30 -6.01 3.07 -17.93
CA ALA A 30 -6.77 3.77 -18.96
C ALA A 30 -6.42 5.27 -19.01
N ALA A 31 -6.14 5.88 -17.85
CA ALA A 31 -5.74 7.27 -17.71
C ALA A 31 -4.24 7.52 -17.97
N ARG A 32 -3.47 6.52 -18.45
CA ARG A 32 -2.01 6.64 -18.71
C ARG A 32 -1.60 7.89 -19.50
N LYS A 33 -2.42 8.33 -20.45
CA LYS A 33 -2.12 9.48 -21.31
C LYS A 33 -2.18 10.83 -20.59
N ILE A 34 -2.84 10.90 -19.43
CA ILE A 34 -3.05 12.13 -18.65
C ILE A 34 -1.86 12.38 -17.72
N TYR A 35 -1.23 11.31 -17.22
CA TYR A 35 -0.18 11.39 -16.21
C TYR A 35 1.21 11.59 -16.83
N ALA A 36 2.05 12.38 -16.15
CA ALA A 36 3.48 12.37 -16.39
C ALA A 36 4.04 10.95 -16.17
N PRO A 37 5.01 10.49 -16.98
CA PRO A 37 5.47 9.10 -16.99
C PRO A 37 6.00 8.63 -15.63
N ASP A 38 6.63 9.50 -14.85
CA ASP A 38 7.18 9.15 -13.54
C ASP A 38 6.09 9.02 -12.47
N ILE A 39 5.13 9.95 -12.46
CA ILE A 39 3.93 9.88 -11.60
C ILE A 39 3.14 8.62 -11.90
N PHE A 40 2.98 8.28 -13.19
CA PHE A 40 2.26 7.08 -13.61
C PHE A 40 2.92 5.80 -13.09
N LYS A 41 4.25 5.66 -13.23
CA LYS A 41 4.99 4.48 -12.74
C LYS A 41 4.83 4.31 -11.22
N VAL A 42 5.00 5.39 -10.45
CA VAL A 42 4.86 5.36 -8.99
C VAL A 42 3.43 4.99 -8.60
N THR A 43 2.43 5.56 -9.27
CA THR A 43 1.01 5.29 -8.98
C THR A 43 0.64 3.83 -9.24
N ILE A 44 1.08 3.25 -10.37
CA ILE A 44 0.86 1.83 -10.69
C ILE A 44 1.53 0.93 -9.65
N LEU A 45 2.80 1.21 -9.32
CA LEU A 45 3.55 0.42 -8.35
C LEU A 45 2.89 0.47 -6.97
N LEU A 46 2.45 1.66 -6.54
CA LEU A 46 1.71 1.86 -5.29
C LEU A 46 0.40 1.04 -5.28
N GLN A 47 -0.38 1.09 -6.36
CA GLN A 47 -1.64 0.35 -6.46
C GLN A 47 -1.43 -1.16 -6.42
N ILE A 48 -0.40 -1.69 -7.09
CA ILE A 48 -0.06 -3.12 -7.07
C ILE A 48 0.36 -3.55 -5.66
N LEU A 49 1.25 -2.79 -5.02
CA LEU A 49 1.68 -3.10 -3.65
C LEU A 49 0.51 -3.03 -2.67
N TYR A 50 -0.41 -2.09 -2.85
CA TYR A 50 -1.60 -1.98 -2.00
C TYR A 50 -2.51 -3.19 -2.17
N MET A 51 -2.69 -3.70 -3.39
CA MET A 51 -3.45 -4.93 -3.63
C MET A 51 -2.78 -6.15 -2.99
N ILE A 52 -1.46 -6.30 -3.13
CA ILE A 52 -0.69 -7.38 -2.51
C ILE A 52 -0.82 -7.30 -0.99
N GLU A 53 -0.64 -6.10 -0.43
CA GLU A 53 -0.76 -5.88 1.00
C GLU A 53 -2.16 -6.20 1.50
N ASN A 54 -3.21 -5.76 0.81
CA ASN A 54 -4.60 -6.04 1.17
C ASN A 54 -4.82 -7.56 1.27
N VAL A 55 -4.43 -8.33 0.25
CA VAL A 55 -4.51 -9.81 0.27
C VAL A 55 -3.68 -10.41 1.40
N TYR A 56 -2.47 -9.89 1.61
CA TYR A 56 -1.58 -10.38 2.65
C TYR A 56 -2.21 -10.19 4.03
N PHE A 57 -2.73 -9.01 4.35
CA PHE A 57 -3.27 -8.69 5.66
C PHE A 57 -4.67 -9.22 5.94
N THR A 58 -5.45 -9.55 4.91
CA THR A 58 -6.83 -10.02 5.10
C THR A 58 -7.00 -11.52 4.95
N VAL A 59 -6.09 -12.20 4.25
CA VAL A 59 -6.16 -13.65 3.99
C VAL A 59 -4.98 -14.40 4.58
N MET A 60 -3.77 -13.88 4.39
CA MET A 60 -2.55 -14.62 4.73
C MET A 60 -2.13 -14.43 6.19
N PHE A 61 -2.09 -13.19 6.64
CA PHE A 61 -1.58 -12.73 7.92
C PHE A 61 -2.57 -11.74 8.54
N LEU A 62 -3.42 -12.22 9.44
CA LEU A 62 -4.44 -11.44 10.14
C LEU A 62 -3.93 -11.11 11.56
N PRO A 63 -3.19 -10.00 11.77
CA PRO A 63 -2.69 -9.65 13.09
C PRO A 63 -3.82 -9.09 13.97
N PHE A 64 -4.07 -9.72 15.11
CA PHE A 64 -4.93 -9.17 16.16
C PHE A 64 -4.08 -8.67 17.31
N TYR A 65 -4.20 -7.38 17.62
CA TYR A 65 -3.53 -6.75 18.75
C TYR A 65 -4.52 -6.52 19.89
N TYR A 66 -4.26 -7.11 21.05
CA TYR A 66 -4.99 -6.82 22.27
C TYR A 66 -4.20 -5.82 23.10
N GLY A 67 -4.51 -4.53 22.94
CA GLY A 67 -3.86 -3.45 23.68
C GLY A 67 -3.90 -3.62 25.20
N SER A 68 -4.97 -4.24 25.72
CA SER A 68 -5.13 -4.51 27.15
C SER A 68 -4.14 -5.53 27.73
N TYR A 69 -3.57 -6.40 26.90
CA TYR A 69 -2.69 -7.49 27.33
C TYR A 69 -1.26 -7.34 26.79
N GLY A 70 -0.94 -6.23 26.13
CA GLY A 70 0.39 -5.98 25.55
C GLY A 70 0.82 -7.05 24.53
N GLY A 71 -0.15 -7.78 23.96
CA GLY A 71 0.10 -8.97 23.15
C GLY A 71 -0.87 -9.07 21.99
N GLY A 72 -0.54 -9.91 21.04
CA GLY A 72 -1.37 -10.18 19.88
C GLY A 72 -1.22 -11.62 19.43
N TYR A 73 -2.17 -12.06 18.62
CA TYR A 73 -2.13 -13.36 17.96
C TYR A 73 -2.41 -13.16 16.48
N CYS A 74 -1.88 -14.06 15.65
CA CYS A 74 -2.06 -13.96 14.22
C CYS A 74 -2.89 -15.15 13.72
N ILE A 75 -3.83 -14.86 12.83
CA ILE A 75 -4.73 -15.83 12.23
C ILE A 75 -4.43 -15.89 10.73
N GLY A 76 -4.44 -17.06 10.11
CA GLY A 76 -4.29 -17.19 8.66
C GLY A 76 -3.34 -18.30 8.24
N PHE A 77 -3.20 -18.49 6.93
CA PHE A 77 -2.40 -19.57 6.37
C PHE A 77 -0.93 -19.47 6.80
N VAL A 78 -0.42 -18.25 6.78
CA VAL A 78 0.99 -17.94 6.99
C VAL A 78 1.35 -18.01 8.49
N CYS A 79 0.37 -17.75 9.37
CA CYS A 79 0.49 -17.97 10.82
C CYS A 79 0.57 -19.45 11.21
N ASN A 80 -0.20 -20.30 10.52
CA ASN A 80 -0.21 -21.74 10.79
C ASN A 80 1.11 -22.43 10.41
N THR A 81 1.83 -21.89 9.42
CA THR A 81 3.07 -22.50 8.92
C THR A 81 4.31 -22.15 9.74
N LYS A 82 4.20 -21.32 10.78
CA LYS A 82 5.32 -20.85 11.64
C LYS A 82 6.54 -20.32 10.86
N LEU A 83 6.39 -19.91 9.60
CA LEU A 83 7.47 -19.20 8.91
C LEU A 83 7.72 -17.86 9.62
N ILE A 84 8.96 -17.39 9.70
CA ILE A 84 9.33 -16.39 10.73
C ILE A 84 9.54 -14.95 10.22
N PRO A 85 9.60 -14.57 8.92
CA PRO A 85 9.67 -13.15 8.60
C PRO A 85 8.30 -12.53 8.26
N HIS A 86 7.17 -13.05 8.76
CA HIS A 86 5.85 -12.49 8.41
C HIS A 86 5.68 -11.05 8.89
N TYR A 87 6.13 -10.79 10.11
CA TYR A 87 6.14 -9.45 10.68
C TYR A 87 7.11 -8.52 9.93
N ALA A 88 8.29 -9.04 9.53
CA ALA A 88 9.25 -8.28 8.74
C ALA A 88 8.67 -7.93 7.36
N LEU A 89 8.02 -8.87 6.69
CA LEU A 89 7.37 -8.66 5.40
C LEU A 89 6.25 -7.62 5.49
N SER A 90 5.44 -7.71 6.55
CA SER A 90 4.41 -6.71 6.89
C SER A 90 5.01 -5.31 7.06
N VAL A 91 6.08 -5.16 7.85
CA VAL A 91 6.74 -3.86 8.06
C VAL A 91 7.34 -3.32 6.76
N ILE A 92 7.97 -4.19 5.96
CA ILE A 92 8.53 -3.83 4.65
C ILE A 92 7.43 -3.32 3.71
N MET A 93 6.31 -4.02 3.60
CA MET A 93 5.18 -3.61 2.74
C MET A 93 4.61 -2.25 3.15
N MET A 94 4.29 -2.08 4.44
CA MET A 94 3.77 -0.82 4.98
C MET A 94 4.76 0.34 4.75
N SER A 95 6.05 0.09 4.94
CA SER A 95 7.10 1.10 4.73
C SER A 95 7.21 1.49 3.26
N ASN A 96 7.15 0.52 2.34
CA ASN A 96 7.20 0.77 0.90
C ASN A 96 5.98 1.55 0.42
N LEU A 97 4.78 1.22 0.91
CA LEU A 97 3.57 1.96 0.58
C LEU A 97 3.61 3.40 1.07
N SER A 98 4.01 3.59 2.33
CA SER A 98 4.18 4.93 2.92
C SER A 98 5.21 5.75 2.13
N GLY A 99 6.36 5.14 1.80
CA GLY A 99 7.42 5.78 1.02
C GLY A 99 6.97 6.16 -0.38
N LEU A 100 6.33 5.25 -1.12
CA LEU A 100 5.81 5.52 -2.46
C LEU A 100 4.71 6.58 -2.46
N PHE A 101 3.86 6.61 -1.44
CA PHE A 101 2.86 7.65 -1.27
C PHE A 101 3.52 9.03 -1.06
N ILE A 102 4.54 9.11 -0.21
CA ILE A 102 5.32 10.35 -0.01
C ILE A 102 6.00 10.79 -1.32
N VAL A 103 6.60 9.86 -2.06
CA VAL A 103 7.21 10.14 -3.37
C VAL A 103 6.17 10.66 -4.38
N LEU A 104 4.96 10.10 -4.38
CA LEU A 104 3.87 10.57 -5.22
C LEU A 104 3.45 12.01 -4.87
N LEU A 105 3.28 12.30 -3.58
CA LEU A 105 3.00 13.65 -3.10
C LEU A 105 4.12 14.62 -3.46
N PHE A 106 5.36 14.19 -3.33
CA PHE A 106 6.53 14.97 -3.69
C PHE A 106 6.53 15.31 -5.19
N PHE A 107 6.33 14.32 -6.07
CA PHE A 107 6.27 14.57 -7.52
C PHE A 107 5.11 15.51 -7.89
N ARG A 108 3.94 15.33 -7.27
CA ARG A 108 2.80 16.22 -7.49
C ARG A 108 3.11 17.64 -7.02
N HIS A 109 3.77 17.80 -5.89
CA HIS A 109 4.18 19.10 -5.37
C HIS A 109 5.20 19.78 -6.30
N GLN A 110 6.21 19.05 -6.76
CA GLN A 110 7.20 19.56 -7.73
C GLN A 110 6.53 19.99 -9.04
N HIS A 111 5.52 19.26 -9.51
CA HIS A 111 4.78 19.62 -10.73
C HIS A 111 3.90 20.87 -10.57
N LEU A 112 3.40 21.15 -9.36
CA LEU A 112 2.56 22.32 -9.06
C LEU A 112 3.37 23.57 -8.71
N MET A 113 4.65 23.43 -8.36
CA MET A 113 5.50 24.57 -8.01
C MET A 113 5.89 25.37 -9.26
N SER A 114 5.74 26.69 -9.18
CA SER A 114 6.09 27.61 -10.27
C SER A 114 7.62 27.78 -10.41
N SER A 115 8.09 28.06 -11.64
CA SER A 115 9.50 28.06 -12.06
C SER A 115 10.54 28.81 -11.20
N PRO A 116 10.24 29.85 -10.40
CA PRO A 116 11.28 30.51 -9.59
C PRO A 116 11.46 29.93 -8.17
N SER A 117 10.80 28.83 -7.81
CA SER A 117 10.92 28.22 -6.48
C SER A 117 12.34 27.65 -6.21
N LYS A 118 12.96 28.03 -5.08
CA LYS A 118 14.24 27.48 -4.58
C LYS A 118 14.18 25.98 -4.23
N LEU A 119 12.97 25.44 -4.08
CA LEU A 119 12.70 24.04 -3.72
C LEU A 119 12.46 23.14 -4.95
N LEU A 120 12.50 23.71 -6.15
CA LEU A 120 12.36 22.96 -7.39
C LEU A 120 13.66 22.22 -7.71
N LEU A 121 13.62 20.88 -7.66
CA LEU A 121 14.77 20.06 -8.03
C LEU A 121 15.01 20.19 -9.53
N GLY A 122 16.16 20.76 -9.91
CA GLY A 122 16.55 21.01 -11.30
C GLY A 122 17.17 22.39 -11.52
N ASN A 123 16.73 23.41 -10.77
CA ASN A 123 17.29 24.76 -10.85
C ASN A 123 18.63 24.93 -10.12
N LEU A 124 19.00 23.99 -9.25
CA LEU A 124 20.30 23.98 -8.57
C LEU A 124 21.45 23.47 -9.45
N ALA A 125 21.17 22.88 -10.62
CA ALA A 125 22.19 22.42 -11.56
C ALA A 125 22.58 23.47 -12.62
N SER A 126 22.02 24.69 -12.54
CA SER A 126 22.25 25.77 -13.52
C SER A 126 23.04 26.97 -12.93
N LYS A 127 23.81 26.76 -11.87
CA LYS A 127 24.76 27.76 -11.37
C LYS A 127 26.15 27.16 -11.21
#